data_AF-A0A1I7V1Y6-F1
#
_entry.id   AF-A0A1I7V1Y6-F1
#
_cell.length_a   1.000
_cell.length_b   1.000
_cell.length_c   1.000
_cell.angle_alpha   90.00
_cell.angle_beta   90.00
_cell.angle_gamma   90.00
#
_symmetry.space_group_name_H-M   'P 1'
#
loop_
_entity.id
_entity.type
_entity.pdbx_description
1 polymer ?
#
loop_
_entity_poly.entity_id
_entity_poly.type
_entity_poly.pdbx_seq_one_letter_code
_entity_poly.pdbx_strand_id
1 'polypeptide(L)'
;MFHILLTPTVYYFSHNGLAFYWYGTYTPSPERPQSCIILASHPEWPFDGNVFRNGTIPTVAVFGCRQGWMCKGTQCVKPLTHFNVVTYTLSGIILLLLVCILGGLPNSKEDRSERRRPRESIDNVFLPNETQIQYPQPPRYTQ
;
A
#
# COMPACT_ATOMS: atom_id res chain seq x y z
N MET A 1 39.91 -3.51 -2.31
CA MET A 1 39.75 -3.86 -0.88
C MET A 1 39.84 -2.57 -0.09
N PHE A 2 38.71 -1.94 0.23
CA PHE A 2 38.70 -0.68 0.98
C PHE A 2 38.59 -1.01 2.47
N HIS A 3 39.70 -0.84 3.18
CA HIS A 3 39.69 -0.81 4.64
C HIS A 3 39.00 0.48 5.07
N ILE A 4 37.75 0.38 5.52
CA ILE A 4 37.10 1.45 6.28
C ILE A 4 37.84 1.48 7.62
N LEU A 5 38.80 2.38 7.74
CA LEU A 5 39.37 2.79 9.01
C LEU A 5 38.25 3.48 9.80
N LEU A 6 37.47 2.69 10.54
CA LEU A 6 36.66 3.18 11.64
C LEU A 6 37.66 3.75 12.66
N THR A 7 37.90 5.06 12.58
CA THR A 7 38.57 5.76 13.66
C THR A 7 37.75 5.54 14.93
N PRO A 8 38.37 5.26 16.08
CA PRO A 8 37.68 4.92 17.32
C PRO A 8 36.87 6.08 17.93
N THR A 9 36.71 7.19 17.21
CA THR A 9 36.04 8.42 17.66
C THR A 9 34.70 8.68 16.99
N VAL A 10 34.29 7.90 15.99
CA VAL A 10 32.95 8.05 15.39
C VAL A 10 31.95 7.25 16.21
N TYR A 11 31.27 7.93 17.13
CA TYR A 11 30.12 7.37 17.84
C TYR A 11 29.00 7.06 16.84
N TYR A 12 28.80 5.77 16.56
CA TYR A 12 27.65 5.27 15.81
C TYR A 12 26.72 4.49 16.75
N PHE A 13 25.44 4.50 16.43
CA PHE A 13 24.42 3.76 17.18
C PHE A 13 23.83 2.67 16.30
N SER A 14 23.75 1.45 16.81
CA SER A 14 23.15 0.34 16.07
C SER A 14 21.70 0.14 16.51
N HIS A 15 20.77 0.21 15.58
CA HIS A 15 19.35 -0.08 15.81
C HIS A 15 18.78 -0.87 14.65
N ASN A 16 18.09 -1.97 14.94
CA ASN A 16 17.52 -2.88 13.93
C ASN A 16 18.53 -3.33 12.86
N GLY A 17 19.79 -3.56 13.25
CA GLY A 17 20.86 -3.97 12.33
C GLY A 17 21.38 -2.88 11.39
N LEU A 18 20.96 -1.62 11.60
CA LEU A 18 21.46 -0.45 10.90
C LEU A 18 22.35 0.38 11.83
N ALA A 19 23.47 0.84 11.29
CA ALA A 19 24.33 1.81 11.95
C ALA A 19 23.88 3.23 11.59
N PHE A 20 23.50 3.98 12.61
CA PHE A 20 23.16 5.38 12.55
C PHE A 20 24.35 6.23 12.98
N TYR A 21 24.51 7.34 12.29
CA TYR A 21 25.60 8.28 12.43
C TYR A 21 25.03 9.68 12.61
N TRP A 22 25.75 10.54 13.31
CA TRP A 22 25.36 11.93 13.40
C TRP A 22 25.57 12.66 12.09
N TYR A 23 24.85 13.77 11.92
CA TYR A 23 24.98 14.57 10.72
C TYR A 23 26.46 14.97 10.48
N GLY A 24 26.93 14.76 9.25
CA GLY A 24 28.31 15.05 8.85
C GLY A 24 29.34 13.96 9.11
N THR A 25 28.99 12.86 9.79
CA THR A 25 29.93 11.74 10.04
C THR A 25 29.67 10.50 9.19
N TYR A 26 28.55 10.46 8.48
CA TYR A 26 28.24 9.38 7.53
C TYR A 26 28.89 9.62 6.17
N THR A 27 29.64 8.63 5.69
CA THR A 27 30.18 8.61 4.33
C THR A 27 29.54 7.45 3.54
N PRO A 28 28.88 7.73 2.40
CA PRO A 28 28.33 6.67 1.55
C PRO A 28 29.41 5.69 1.09
N SER A 29 29.07 4.41 1.05
CA SER A 29 29.98 3.36 0.57
C SER A 29 29.39 2.64 -0.64
N PRO A 30 30.19 1.89 -1.43
CA PRO A 30 29.66 1.12 -2.54
C PRO A 30 28.58 0.11 -2.13
N GLU A 31 28.68 -0.45 -0.92
CA GLU A 31 27.69 -1.38 -0.37
C GLU A 31 26.41 -0.69 0.07
N ARG A 32 26.52 0.57 0.50
CA ARG A 32 25.42 1.40 0.99
C ARG A 32 25.51 2.80 0.37
N PRO A 33 25.19 2.95 -0.92
CA PRO A 33 25.39 4.22 -1.63
C PRO A 33 24.32 5.26 -1.29
N GLN A 34 23.16 4.84 -0.78
CA GLN A 34 22.05 5.73 -0.46
C GLN A 34 22.11 6.17 0.99
N SER A 35 22.19 7.47 1.23
CA SER A 35 22.02 8.08 2.55
C SER A 35 20.54 8.34 2.85
N CYS A 36 20.14 8.00 4.06
CA CYS A 36 18.82 8.26 4.62
C CYS A 36 18.98 9.16 5.84
N ILE A 37 18.12 10.17 5.95
CA ILE A 37 18.14 11.13 7.05
C ILE A 37 16.84 10.95 7.84
N ILE A 38 16.96 10.82 9.15
CA ILE A 38 15.84 10.87 10.08
C ILE A 38 16.00 12.06 11.01
N LEU A 39 14.91 12.79 11.23
CA LEU A 39 14.86 13.95 12.11
C LEU A 39 14.25 13.54 13.45
N ALA A 40 14.58 14.28 14.52
CA ALA A 40 14.00 14.08 15.85
C ALA A 40 12.47 14.27 15.90
N SER A 41 11.89 14.99 14.94
CA SER A 41 10.43 15.11 14.80
C SER A 41 9.77 13.88 14.17
N HIS A 42 10.54 12.88 13.70
CA HIS A 42 9.98 11.69 13.10
C HIS A 42 9.39 10.78 14.20
N PRO A 43 8.19 10.21 14.01
CA PRO A 43 7.51 9.41 15.04
C PRO A 43 8.29 8.14 15.44
N GLU A 44 9.17 7.67 14.57
CA GLU A 44 10.03 6.51 14.83
C GLU A 44 11.42 6.89 15.37
N TRP A 45 11.64 8.13 15.84
CA TRP A 45 12.94 8.57 16.32
C TRP A 45 13.46 7.67 17.45
N PRO A 46 14.53 6.89 17.24
CA PRO A 46 14.94 5.87 18.22
C PRO A 46 15.87 6.42 19.30
N PHE A 47 16.07 7.74 19.35
CA PHE A 47 17.06 8.39 20.22
C PHE A 47 16.45 9.29 21.28
N ASP A 48 15.17 9.10 21.63
CA ASP A 48 14.54 9.85 22.72
C ASP A 48 15.34 9.73 24.02
N GLY A 49 15.60 10.87 24.66
CA GLY A 49 16.38 10.94 25.90
C GLY A 49 17.90 10.83 25.74
N ASN A 50 18.43 10.63 24.53
CA ASN A 50 19.87 10.74 24.31
C ASN A 50 20.28 12.21 24.34
N VAL A 51 21.36 12.49 25.06
CA VAL A 51 21.97 13.82 25.13
C VAL A 51 23.45 13.64 24.85
N PHE A 52 23.99 14.44 23.93
CA PHE A 52 25.42 14.48 23.71
C PHE A 52 26.15 14.87 25.00
N ARG A 53 27.44 14.53 25.11
CA ARG A 53 28.26 14.91 26.28
C ARG A 53 28.25 16.42 26.56
N ASN A 54 27.94 17.22 25.54
CA ASN A 54 27.85 18.67 25.61
C ASN A 54 26.46 19.19 26.05
N GLY A 55 25.53 18.31 26.43
CA GLY A 55 24.17 18.68 26.84
C GLY A 55 23.19 18.92 25.68
N THR A 56 23.63 18.82 24.43
CA THR A 56 22.79 19.01 23.25
C THR A 56 22.02 17.74 22.89
N ILE A 57 20.77 17.88 22.48
CA ILE A 57 19.93 16.76 22.05
C ILE A 57 20.19 16.53 20.55
N PRO A 58 20.43 15.27 20.11
CA PRO A 58 20.53 14.98 18.69
C PRO A 58 19.22 15.29 17.99
N THR A 59 19.30 16.06 16.91
CA THR A 59 18.13 16.45 16.11
C THR A 59 18.06 15.74 14.77
N VAL A 60 19.17 15.15 14.33
CA VAL A 60 19.31 14.51 13.02
C VAL A 60 20.24 13.30 13.14
N ALA A 61 19.84 12.18 12.55
CA ALA A 61 20.68 11.00 12.36
C ALA A 61 20.65 10.56 10.89
N VAL A 62 21.74 9.95 10.45
CA VAL A 62 21.98 9.53 9.08
C VAL A 62 22.35 8.05 9.07
N PHE A 63 21.79 7.28 8.14
CA PHE A 63 22.13 5.88 7.95
C PHE A 63 22.17 5.54 6.46
N GLY A 64 22.79 4.40 6.13
CA GLY A 64 22.95 3.94 4.76
C GLY A 64 22.06 2.76 4.41
N CYS A 65 21.40 2.81 3.26
CA CYS A 65 20.70 1.66 2.68
C CYS A 65 21.52 0.99 1.58
N ARG A 66 21.37 -0.34 1.47
CA ARG A 66 21.99 -1.13 0.40
C ARG A 66 21.48 -0.71 -0.97
N GLN A 67 22.26 -0.96 -2.02
CA GLN A 67 21.84 -0.69 -3.39
C GLN A 67 20.51 -1.38 -3.72
N GLY A 68 19.58 -0.64 -4.33
CA GLY A 68 18.24 -1.12 -4.68
C GLY A 68 17.25 -1.17 -3.52
N TRP A 69 17.62 -0.69 -2.32
CA TRP A 69 16.71 -0.45 -1.20
C TRP A 69 16.47 1.06 -1.07
N MET A 70 15.36 1.47 -0.49
CA MET A 70 14.98 2.86 -0.28
C MET A 70 14.70 3.16 1.19
N CYS A 71 14.79 4.44 1.56
CA CYS A 71 14.51 4.91 2.92
C CYS A 71 13.00 4.87 3.21
N LYS A 72 12.62 4.30 4.36
CA LYS A 72 11.28 4.44 4.93
C LYS A 72 11.41 4.57 6.44
N GLY A 73 11.32 5.80 6.95
CA GLY A 73 11.52 6.10 8.36
C GLY A 73 12.91 5.68 8.85
N THR A 74 12.94 4.81 9.86
CA THR A 74 14.17 4.22 10.41
C THR A 74 14.68 2.98 9.67
N GLN A 75 14.04 2.58 8.57
CA GLN A 75 14.28 1.31 7.91
C GLN A 75 14.67 1.48 6.44
N CYS A 76 15.37 0.46 5.94
CA CYS A 76 15.57 0.26 4.51
C CYS A 76 14.51 -0.73 4.02
N VAL A 77 13.77 -0.38 2.97
CA VAL A 77 12.77 -1.25 2.35
C VAL A 77 13.07 -1.45 0.87
N LYS A 78 12.72 -2.60 0.30
CA LYS A 78 12.81 -2.78 -1.15
C LYS A 78 11.67 -2.00 -1.83
N PRO A 79 11.96 -1.17 -2.86
CA PRO A 79 10.91 -0.56 -3.66
C PRO A 79 10.06 -1.60 -4.35
N LEU A 80 8.74 -1.36 -4.37
CA LEU A 80 7.87 -2.04 -5.31
C LEU A 80 8.20 -1.49 -6.70
N THR A 81 8.93 -2.29 -7.48
CA THR A 81 9.19 -1.97 -8.88
C THR A 81 7.92 -2.20 -9.70
N HIS A 82 7.81 -1.52 -10.84
CA HIS A 82 6.70 -1.73 -11.78
C HIS A 82 6.57 -3.21 -12.17
N PHE A 83 7.70 -3.90 -12.35
CA PHE A 83 7.73 -5.34 -12.59
C PHE A 83 7.05 -6.13 -11.47
N ASN A 84 7.38 -5.85 -10.21
CA ASN A 84 6.77 -6.55 -9.08
C ASN A 84 5.24 -6.34 -9.06
N VAL A 85 4.78 -5.11 -9.29
CA VAL A 85 3.33 -4.80 -9.35
C VAL A 85 2.65 -5.58 -10.48
N VAL A 86 3.22 -5.58 -11.68
CA VAL A 86 2.68 -6.33 -12.82
C VAL A 86 2.66 -7.83 -12.53
N THR A 87 3.73 -8.39 -11.95
CA THR A 87 3.79 -9.82 -11.62
C THR A 87 2.74 -10.21 -10.57
N TYR A 88 2.57 -9.42 -9.51
CA TYR A 88 1.58 -9.70 -8.46
C TYR A 88 0.14 -9.53 -8.94
N THR A 89 -0.12 -8.55 -9.81
CA THR A 89 -1.47 -8.36 -10.39
C THR A 89 -1.82 -9.50 -11.35
N LEU A 90 -0.90 -9.89 -12.23
CA LEU A 90 -1.09 -11.03 -13.13
C LEU A 90 -1.29 -12.34 -12.37
N SER A 91 -0.48 -12.60 -11.33
CA SER A 91 -0.65 -13.82 -10.53
C SER A 91 -1.98 -13.83 -9.78
N GLY A 92 -2.44 -12.68 -9.27
CA GLY A 92 -3.75 -12.53 -8.64
C GLY A 92 -4.91 -12.85 -9.61
N ILE A 93 -4.85 -12.34 -10.84
CA ILE A 93 -5.86 -12.62 -11.87
C ILE A 93 -5.87 -14.11 -12.24
N ILE A 94 -4.70 -14.71 -12.43
CA ILE A 94 -4.59 -16.14 -12.77
C ILE A 94 -5.16 -17.01 -11.64
N LEU A 95 -4.83 -16.70 -10.38
CA LEU A 95 -5.37 -17.41 -9.23
C LEU A 95 -6.89 -17.27 -9.12
N LEU A 96 -7.42 -16.06 -9.35
CA LEU A 96 -8.86 -15.82 -9.39
C LEU A 96 -9.54 -16.67 -10.47
N LEU A 97 -9.00 -16.67 -11.69
CA LEU A 97 -9.52 -17.48 -12.79
C LEU A 97 -9.49 -18.98 -12.48
N LEU A 98 -8.41 -19.48 -11.86
CA LEU A 98 -8.33 -20.88 -11.43
C LEU A 98 -9.40 -21.22 -10.39
N VAL A 99 -9.65 -20.34 -9.42
CA VAL A 99 -10.73 -20.52 -8.43
C VAL A 99 -12.10 -20.49 -9.12
N CYS A 100 -12.32 -19.61 -10.10
CA CYS A 100 -13.57 -19.58 -10.85
C CYS A 100 -13.80 -20.85 -11.67
N ILE A 101 -12.76 -21.40 -12.29
CA ILE A 101 -12.86 -22.61 -13.12
C ILE A 101 -13.01 -23.87 -12.24
N LEU A 102 -12.30 -23.94 -11.11
CA LEU A 102 -12.32 -25.12 -10.22
C LEU A 102 -13.49 -25.10 -9.22
N GLY A 103 -13.92 -23.91 -8.77
CA GLY A 103 -15.02 -23.74 -7.83
C GLY A 103 -16.41 -23.56 -8.49
N GLY A 104 -16.43 -23.36 -9.81
CA GLY A 104 -17.64 -23.13 -10.60
C GLY A 104 -18.25 -24.39 -11.21
N LEU A 105 -18.48 -25.46 -10.44
CA LEU A 105 -19.44 -26.50 -10.82
C LEU A 105 -20.82 -26.11 -10.27
N PRO A 106 -21.69 -25.41 -11.03
CA PRO A 106 -23.07 -25.28 -10.63
C PRO A 106 -23.72 -26.66 -10.71
N ASN A 107 -24.10 -27.22 -9.57
CA ASN A 107 -25.02 -28.35 -9.52
C ASN A 107 -26.35 -27.89 -10.13
N SER A 108 -26.54 -28.13 -11.43
CA SER A 108 -27.82 -28.01 -12.12
C SER A 108 -28.76 -29.06 -11.54
N LYS A 109 -29.48 -28.71 -10.47
CA LYS A 109 -30.70 -29.41 -10.11
C LYS A 109 -31.75 -29.03 -11.13
N GLU A 110 -31.97 -29.94 -12.05
CA GLU A 110 -33.06 -29.97 -13.01
C GLU A 110 -34.40 -30.04 -12.25
N ASP A 111 -34.95 -28.88 -11.88
CA ASP A 111 -36.34 -28.79 -11.45
C ASP A 111 -37.23 -28.75 -12.69
N ARG A 112 -37.64 -29.95 -13.09
CA ARG A 112 -38.66 -30.25 -14.08
C ARG A 112 -40.02 -29.75 -13.60
N SER A 113 -40.31 -28.46 -13.76
CA SER A 113 -41.67 -27.93 -13.61
C SER A 113 -42.44 -28.01 -14.92
N GLU A 114 -43.08 -29.18 -15.10
CA GLU A 114 -44.40 -29.39 -15.70
C GLU A 114 -44.97 -28.25 -16.58
N ARG A 115 -44.78 -28.34 -17.90
CA ARG A 115 -45.49 -27.50 -18.88
C ARG A 115 -46.41 -28.37 -19.75
N ARG A 116 -47.66 -28.59 -19.30
CA ARG A 116 -48.80 -28.98 -20.16
C ARG A 116 -50.12 -28.29 -19.72
N ARG A 117 -50.36 -27.15 -20.37
CA ARG A 117 -51.61 -26.42 -20.81
C ARG A 117 -53.00 -27.08 -20.62
N PRO A 118 -54.11 -26.29 -20.56
CA PRO A 118 -54.79 -25.80 -21.78
C PRO A 118 -55.23 -24.31 -21.77
N ARG A 119 -55.69 -23.91 -22.96
CA ARG A 119 -55.90 -22.59 -23.57
C ARG A 119 -57.31 -22.04 -23.25
N GLU A 120 -57.44 -20.71 -23.12
CA GLU A 120 -58.48 -19.85 -23.73
C GLU A 120 -58.93 -18.66 -22.85
N SER A 121 -58.94 -17.48 -23.50
CA SER A 121 -59.83 -16.32 -23.31
C SER A 121 -59.02 -15.03 -23.41
N ILE A 122 -58.99 -14.49 -24.62
CA ILE A 122 -58.74 -13.08 -24.89
C ILE A 122 -60.09 -12.41 -24.69
N ASP A 123 -60.20 -11.49 -23.73
CA ASP A 123 -61.19 -10.43 -23.79
C ASP A 123 -60.59 -9.13 -23.27
N ASN A 124 -60.76 -8.11 -24.12
CA ASN A 124 -60.22 -6.77 -24.02
C ASN A 124 -60.93 -5.98 -22.92
N VAL A 125 -60.18 -5.33 -22.02
CA VAL A 125 -60.71 -4.22 -21.21
C VAL A 125 -59.62 -3.13 -21.07
N PHE A 126 -59.75 -2.12 -21.94
CA PHE A 126 -59.33 -0.72 -21.80
C PHE A 126 -57.83 -0.33 -21.65
N LEU A 127 -57.33 0.37 -22.69
CA LEU A 127 -56.24 1.36 -22.64
C LEU A 127 -56.65 2.59 -21.76
N PRO A 128 -55.82 3.65 -21.64
CA PRO A 128 -54.42 3.79 -21.18
C PRO A 128 -54.33 4.85 -20.04
N ASN A 129 -53.23 4.97 -19.28
CA ASN A 129 -52.95 6.26 -18.62
C ASN A 129 -51.47 6.50 -18.33
N GLU A 130 -51.14 7.80 -18.29
CA GLU A 130 -49.90 8.45 -18.64
C GLU A 130 -48.67 8.20 -17.75
N THR A 131 -47.53 8.33 -18.42
CA THR A 131 -46.23 8.72 -17.88
C THR A 131 -46.33 9.97 -16.99
N GLN A 132 -45.84 9.89 -15.75
CA GLN A 132 -45.44 11.08 -15.00
C GLN A 132 -44.10 10.85 -14.30
N ILE A 133 -43.03 11.30 -14.96
CA ILE A 133 -41.68 11.39 -14.39
C ILE A 133 -41.64 12.68 -13.55
N GLN A 134 -41.48 12.54 -12.25
CA GLN A 134 -41.40 13.64 -11.31
C GLN A 134 -39.93 14.02 -11.09
N TYR A 135 -39.51 15.20 -11.54
CA TYR A 135 -38.18 15.75 -11.28
C TYR A 135 -38.19 16.56 -9.96
N PRO A 136 -37.22 16.37 -9.06
CA PRO A 136 -37.11 17.18 -7.85
C PRO A 136 -36.63 18.60 -8.17
N GLN A 137 -37.32 19.61 -7.62
CA GLN A 137 -36.90 21.02 -7.70
C GLN A 137 -35.71 21.31 -6.76
N PRO A 138 -34.74 22.16 -7.15
CA PRO A 138 -33.66 22.59 -6.29
C PRO A 138 -34.09 23.69 -5.28
N PRO A 139 -33.43 23.79 -4.12
CA PRO A 139 -33.80 24.72 -3.06
C PRO A 139 -33.47 26.18 -3.42
N ARG A 140 -34.40 27.09 -3.09
CA ARG A 140 -34.16 28.54 -3.09
C ARG A 140 -33.46 28.96 -1.79
N TYR A 141 -32.37 29.71 -1.92
CA TYR A 141 -31.77 30.47 -0.82
C TYR A 141 -32.40 31.86 -0.78
N THR A 142 -32.89 32.29 0.38
CA THR A 142 -33.28 33.68 0.66
C THR A 142 -32.07 34.47 1.15
N GLN A 143 -31.96 35.71 0.65
CA GLN A 143 -31.00 36.73 1.07
C GLN A 143 -31.26 37.23 2.48
#